data_AF-A0A5B9VY81-F1
#
_entry.id   AF-A0A5B9VY81-F1
#
_cell.length_a   1.000
_cell.length_b   1.000
_cell.length_c   1.000
_cell.angle_alpha   90.00
_cell.angle_beta   90.00
_cell.angle_gamma   90.00
#
_symmetry.space_group_name_H-M   'P 1'
#
loop_
_entity.id
_entity.type
_entity.pdbx_description
1 polymer ?
#
loop_
_entity_poly.entity_id
_entity_poly.type
_entity_poly.pdbx_seq_one_letter_code
_entity_poly.pdbx_strand_id
1 'polypeptide(L)'
;MNEGVLIPIFALLVPITVAPTAILAKQRQRKRELLHRERMRAIELGMPVPPPEHGLGQAVALVGGGVPIVTALAAFLTSMSASNLADDPVPVLGVIWGCATMISMVALLTAIILGFMAARSSRPVEQSASLKPAYDPDAYDVVSRRG
;
A
#
# COMPACT_ATOMS: atom_id res chain seq x y z
N MET A 1 -37.45 9.41 -4.53
CA MET A 1 -36.34 9.62 -5.49
C MET A 1 -36.68 8.89 -6.76
N ASN A 2 -36.58 9.52 -7.93
CA ASN A 2 -36.77 8.83 -9.21
C ASN A 2 -35.64 7.81 -9.36
N GLU A 3 -35.98 6.51 -9.28
CA GLU A 3 -35.05 5.39 -9.44
C GLU A 3 -34.16 5.55 -10.69
N GLY A 4 -34.68 6.25 -11.71
CA GLY A 4 -33.97 6.59 -12.95
C GLY A 4 -32.71 7.46 -12.81
N VAL A 5 -32.47 8.15 -11.68
CA VAL A 5 -31.24 8.96 -11.50
C VAL A 5 -30.13 8.20 -10.76
N LEU A 6 -30.48 7.24 -9.90
CA LEU A 6 -29.50 6.41 -9.19
C LEU A 6 -28.80 5.42 -10.13
N ILE A 7 -29.56 4.82 -11.05
CA ILE A 7 -29.06 3.84 -12.02
C ILE A 7 -27.87 4.39 -12.85
N PRO A 8 -27.95 5.58 -13.49
CA PRO A 8 -26.84 6.10 -14.29
C PRO A 8 -25.63 6.50 -13.45
N ILE A 9 -25.83 6.97 -12.21
CA ILE A 9 -24.71 7.33 -11.31
C ILE A 9 -23.90 6.08 -10.96
N PHE A 10 -24.56 5.00 -10.53
CA PHE A 10 -23.87 3.74 -10.24
C PHE A 10 -23.27 3.11 -11.49
N ALA A 11 -23.97 3.17 -12.63
CA ALA A 11 -23.48 2.66 -13.91
C ALA A 11 -22.20 3.35 -14.38
N LEU A 12 -22.00 4.64 -14.05
CA LEU A 12 -20.76 5.37 -14.33
C LEU A 12 -19.69 5.11 -13.25
N LEU A 13 -20.07 5.07 -11.98
CA LEU A 13 -19.12 4.96 -10.87
C LEU A 13 -18.40 3.60 -10.82
N VAL A 14 -19.11 2.51 -11.13
CA VAL A 14 -18.56 1.14 -11.10
C VAL A 14 -17.39 0.97 -12.08
N PRO A 15 -17.52 1.23 -13.40
CA PRO A 15 -16.39 1.07 -14.32
C PRO A 15 -15.25 2.04 -14.02
N ILE A 16 -15.56 3.27 -13.58
CA ILE A 16 -14.54 4.27 -13.20
C ILE A 16 -13.69 3.80 -12.02
N THR A 17 -14.24 3.02 -11.09
CA THR A 17 -13.52 2.55 -9.90
C THR A 17 -12.93 1.15 -10.08
N VAL A 18 -13.67 0.24 -10.70
CA VAL A 18 -13.27 -1.17 -10.87
C VAL A 18 -12.16 -1.32 -11.92
N ALA A 19 -12.21 -0.58 -13.03
CA ALA A 19 -11.18 -0.68 -14.06
C ALA A 19 -9.78 -0.28 -13.54
N PRO A 20 -9.56 0.90 -12.93
CA PRO A 20 -8.23 1.27 -12.46
C PRO A 20 -7.75 0.39 -11.30
N THR A 21 -8.64 -0.06 -10.41
CA THR A 21 -8.28 -0.99 -9.32
C THR A 21 -7.83 -2.34 -9.86
N ALA A 22 -8.51 -2.89 -10.87
CA ALA A 22 -8.11 -4.13 -11.54
C ALA A 22 -6.76 -3.98 -12.28
N ILE A 23 -6.53 -2.86 -12.97
CA ILE A 23 -5.26 -2.57 -13.64
C ILE A 23 -4.12 -2.47 -12.63
N LEU A 24 -4.32 -1.75 -11.52
CA LEU A 24 -3.35 -1.63 -10.44
C LEU A 24 -3.02 -2.99 -9.82
N ALA A 25 -4.03 -3.83 -9.57
CA ALA A 25 -3.82 -5.18 -9.05
C ALA A 25 -2.97 -6.04 -10.00
N LYS A 26 -3.25 -5.98 -11.31
CA LYS A 26 -2.50 -6.71 -12.34
C LYS A 26 -1.06 -6.20 -12.46
N GLN A 27 -0.84 -4.89 -12.39
CA GLN A 27 0.50 -4.30 -12.40
C GLN A 27 1.32 -4.72 -11.16
N ARG A 28 0.68 -4.81 -9.98
CA ARG A 28 1.34 -5.29 -8.76
C ARG A 28 1.80 -6.75 -8.89
N GLN A 29 0.97 -7.61 -9.47
CA GLN A 29 1.36 -9.01 -9.72
C GLN A 29 2.57 -9.08 -10.66
N ARG A 30 2.52 -8.38 -11.80
CA ARG A 30 3.65 -8.32 -12.75
C ARG A 30 4.93 -7.78 -12.11
N LYS A 31 4.85 -6.73 -11.29
CA LYS A 31 6.02 -6.20 -10.58
C LYS A 31 6.65 -7.26 -9.67
N ARG A 32 5.83 -8.05 -8.95
CA ARG A 32 6.32 -9.13 -8.08
C ARG A 32 7.03 -10.24 -8.86
N GLU A 33 6.48 -10.64 -10.01
CA GLU A 33 7.09 -11.63 -10.88
C GLU A 33 8.43 -11.16 -11.45
N LEU A 34 8.51 -9.90 -11.90
CA LEU A 34 9.75 -9.32 -12.40
C LEU A 34 10.83 -9.24 -11.32
N LEU A 35 10.48 -8.73 -10.13
CA LEU A 35 11.41 -8.69 -9.00
C LEU A 35 11.88 -10.09 -8.60
N HIS A 36 11.00 -11.09 -8.66
CA HIS A 36 11.40 -12.47 -8.36
C HIS A 36 12.40 -13.02 -9.38
N ARG A 37 12.18 -12.77 -10.68
CA ARG A 37 13.12 -13.15 -11.74
C ARG A 37 14.47 -12.44 -11.61
N GLU A 38 14.45 -11.14 -11.29
CA GLU A 38 15.68 -10.37 -11.06
C GLU A 38 16.48 -10.94 -9.88
N ARG A 39 15.82 -11.33 -8.79
CA ARG A 39 16.49 -11.98 -7.66
C ARG A 39 17.07 -13.34 -8.01
N MET A 40 16.34 -14.18 -8.75
CA MET A 40 16.85 -15.48 -9.20
C MET A 40 18.09 -15.30 -10.07
N ARG A 41 18.05 -14.34 -11.00
CA ARG A 41 19.20 -14.02 -11.85
C ARG A 41 20.38 -13.45 -11.07
N ALA A 42 20.14 -12.65 -10.03
CA ALA A 42 21.19 -12.15 -9.15
C ALA A 42 21.88 -13.29 -8.37
N ILE A 43 21.11 -14.29 -7.92
CA ILE A 43 21.64 -15.50 -7.26
C ILE A 43 22.51 -16.30 -8.23
N GLU A 44 22.05 -16.51 -9.47
CA GLU A 44 22.82 -17.22 -10.50
C GLU A 44 24.15 -16.52 -10.83
N LEU A 45 24.16 -15.18 -10.84
CA LEU A 45 25.34 -14.36 -11.10
C LEU A 45 26.23 -14.16 -9.85
N GLY A 46 25.86 -14.73 -8.70
CA GLY A 46 26.60 -14.54 -7.44
C GLY A 46 26.58 -13.12 -6.91
N MET A 47 25.65 -12.27 -7.36
CA MET A 47 25.51 -10.89 -6.92
C MET A 47 24.69 -10.79 -5.64
N PRO A 48 24.95 -9.79 -4.77
CA PRO A 48 24.17 -9.57 -3.56
C PRO A 48 22.70 -9.28 -3.91
N VAL A 49 21.79 -10.06 -3.34
CA VAL A 49 20.35 -9.93 -3.56
C VAL A 49 19.82 -8.67 -2.85
N PRO A 50 19.15 -7.74 -3.55
CA PRO A 50 18.61 -6.55 -2.91
C PRO A 50 17.54 -6.92 -1.87
N PRO A 51 17.50 -6.24 -0.72
CA PRO A 51 16.56 -6.54 0.34
C PRO A 51 15.11 -6.41 -0.13
N PRO A 52 14.16 -7.14 0.48
CA PRO A 52 12.77 -7.06 0.11
C PRO A 52 12.22 -5.63 0.28
N GLU A 53 11.65 -5.07 -0.79
CA GLU A 53 10.86 -3.84 -0.71
C GLU A 53 9.74 -4.07 0.32
N HIS A 54 9.82 -3.38 1.46
CA HIS A 54 8.77 -3.43 2.47
C HIS A 54 7.55 -2.70 1.92
N GLY A 55 6.49 -3.44 1.59
CA GLY A 55 5.23 -2.91 1.03
C GLY A 55 4.49 -1.89 1.91
N LEU A 56 5.02 -1.59 3.09
CA LEU A 56 4.54 -0.58 4.03
C LEU A 56 4.39 0.81 3.39
N GLY A 57 5.31 1.22 2.50
CA GLY A 57 5.22 2.53 1.84
C GLY A 57 3.96 2.70 0.99
N GLN A 58 3.50 1.63 0.33
CA GLN A 58 2.25 1.67 -0.44
C GLN A 58 1.01 1.66 0.47
N ALA A 59 1.08 0.98 1.62
CA ALA A 59 -0.01 0.96 2.59
C ALA A 59 -0.25 2.35 3.21
N VAL A 60 0.81 3.10 3.49
CA VAL A 60 0.73 4.48 4.03
C VAL A 60 -0.01 5.41 3.07
N ALA A 61 0.31 5.38 1.77
CA ALA A 61 -0.34 6.22 0.78
C ALA A 61 -1.83 5.85 0.59
N LEU A 62 -2.15 4.55 0.59
CA LEU A 62 -3.53 4.07 0.47
C LEU A 62 -4.39 4.42 1.68
N VAL A 63 -3.87 4.24 2.89
CA VAL A 63 -4.63 4.52 4.13
C VAL A 63 -4.71 6.03 4.38
N GLY A 64 -3.62 6.76 4.21
CA GLY A 64 -3.55 8.19 4.50
C GLY A 64 -4.25 9.07 3.46
N GLY A 65 -4.23 8.69 2.19
CA GLY A 65 -4.90 9.45 1.12
C GLY A 65 -6.24 8.84 0.70
N GLY A 66 -6.29 7.51 0.54
CA GLY A 66 -7.47 6.84 -0.01
C GLY A 66 -8.69 6.89 0.91
N VAL A 67 -8.50 6.64 2.21
CA VAL A 67 -9.63 6.58 3.16
C VAL A 67 -10.32 7.95 3.34
N PRO A 68 -9.61 9.08 3.51
CA PRO A 68 -10.25 10.39 3.57
C PRO A 68 -11.02 10.75 2.29
N ILE A 69 -10.48 10.43 1.10
CA ILE A 69 -11.15 10.69 -0.18
C ILE A 69 -12.46 9.90 -0.28
N VAL A 70 -12.42 8.59 0.03
CA VAL A 70 -13.60 7.72 -0.04
C VAL A 70 -14.64 8.12 0.98
N THR A 71 -14.25 8.46 2.21
CA THR A 71 -15.18 8.88 3.27
C THR A 71 -15.80 10.24 2.99
N ALA A 72 -15.06 11.19 2.41
CA ALA A 72 -15.60 12.48 1.96
C ALA A 72 -16.60 12.32 0.82
N LEU A 73 -16.30 11.47 -0.17
CA LEU A 73 -17.24 11.16 -1.26
C LEU A 73 -18.51 10.47 -0.73
N ALA A 74 -18.36 9.52 0.19
CA ALA A 74 -19.49 8.85 0.82
C ALA A 74 -20.36 9.84 1.64
N ALA A 75 -19.74 10.72 2.42
CA ALA A 75 -20.44 11.77 3.16
C ALA A 75 -21.20 12.73 2.22
N PHE A 76 -20.60 13.10 1.09
CA PHE A 76 -21.23 13.94 0.08
C PHE A 76 -22.45 13.26 -0.56
N LEU A 77 -22.31 12.00 -1.00
CA LEU A 77 -23.43 11.24 -1.56
C LEU A 77 -24.56 11.02 -0.54
N THR A 78 -24.19 10.76 0.72
CA THR A 78 -25.16 10.58 1.81
C THR A 78 -25.89 11.89 2.12
N SER A 79 -25.18 13.02 2.09
CA SER A 79 -25.76 14.35 2.29
C SER A 79 -26.79 14.68 1.21
N MET A 80 -26.50 14.35 -0.06
CA MET A 80 -27.45 14.53 -1.18
C MET A 80 -28.70 13.64 -1.04
N SER A 81 -28.56 12.46 -0.45
CA SER A 81 -29.69 11.56 -0.19
C SER A 81 -30.54 12.06 0.99
N ALA A 82 -29.89 12.53 2.07
CA ALA A 82 -30.55 12.96 3.29
C ALA A 82 -31.35 14.25 3.12
N SER A 83 -30.91 15.18 2.26
CA SER A 83 -31.62 16.44 1.99
C SER A 83 -32.98 16.26 1.32
N ASN A 84 -33.29 15.07 0.80
CA ASN A 84 -34.57 14.76 0.16
C ASN A 84 -35.59 14.10 1.11
N LEU A 85 -35.18 13.72 2.33
CA LEU A 85 -35.97 12.87 3.22
C LEU A 85 -36.41 13.55 4.52
N ALA A 86 -35.75 14.64 4.93
CA ALA A 86 -35.95 15.28 6.22
C ALA A 86 -36.41 16.74 6.06
N ASP A 87 -37.43 17.12 6.83
CA ASP A 87 -37.91 18.51 6.90
C ASP A 87 -36.89 19.46 7.55
N ASP A 88 -35.97 18.92 8.38
CA ASP A 88 -34.82 19.65 8.93
C ASP A 88 -33.50 18.86 8.69
N PRO A 89 -32.75 19.18 7.63
CA PRO A 89 -31.55 18.44 7.24
C PRO A 89 -30.30 18.83 8.07
N VAL A 90 -30.35 19.95 8.80
CA VAL A 90 -29.17 20.52 9.49
C VAL A 90 -28.54 19.58 10.51
N PRO A 91 -29.29 18.94 11.44
CA PRO A 91 -28.69 18.03 12.42
C PRO A 91 -28.12 16.77 11.77
N VAL A 92 -28.79 16.25 10.73
CA VAL A 92 -28.37 15.01 10.04
C VAL A 92 -27.07 15.23 9.27
N LEU A 93 -26.93 16.37 8.58
CA LEU A 93 -25.70 16.79 7.93
C LEU A 93 -24.54 16.89 8.93
N GLY A 94 -24.78 17.48 10.11
CA GLY A 94 -23.77 17.57 11.17
C GLY A 94 -23.24 16.20 11.60
N VAL A 95 -24.12 15.21 11.78
CA VAL A 95 -23.72 13.84 12.15
C VAL A 95 -22.93 13.17 11.03
N ILE A 96 -23.37 13.28 9.76
CA ILE A 96 -22.69 12.66 8.61
C ILE A 96 -21.25 13.18 8.48
N TRP A 97 -21.06 14.51 8.49
CA TRP A 97 -19.75 15.12 8.37
C TRP A 97 -18.89 14.92 9.64
N GLY A 98 -19.51 14.90 10.82
CA GLY A 98 -18.85 14.55 12.08
C GLY A 98 -18.27 13.14 12.06
N CYS A 99 -19.04 12.14 11.61
CA CYS A 99 -18.54 10.77 11.46
C CYS A 99 -17.44 10.67 10.40
N ALA A 100 -17.60 11.34 9.25
CA ALA A 100 -16.62 11.31 8.16
C ALA A 100 -15.26 11.89 8.59
N THR A 101 -15.26 13.01 9.32
CA THR A 101 -14.06 13.65 9.85
C THR A 101 -13.38 12.79 10.92
N MET A 102 -14.15 12.18 11.82
CA MET A 102 -13.64 11.21 12.81
C MET A 102 -12.92 10.04 12.14
N ILE A 103 -13.54 9.39 11.15
CA ILE A 103 -12.93 8.27 10.42
C ILE A 103 -11.67 8.73 9.69
N SER A 104 -11.70 9.90 9.06
CA SER A 104 -10.54 10.47 8.36
C SER A 104 -9.36 10.74 9.31
N MET A 105 -9.63 11.26 10.51
CA MET A 105 -8.59 11.50 11.52
C MET A 105 -7.95 10.19 12.00
N VAL A 106 -8.74 9.17 12.25
CA VAL A 106 -8.23 7.84 12.65
C VAL A 106 -7.38 7.23 11.53
N ALA A 107 -7.83 7.34 10.27
CA ALA A 107 -7.07 6.84 9.13
C ALA A 107 -5.73 7.58 8.95
N LEU A 108 -5.73 8.92 9.09
CA LEU A 108 -4.52 9.73 9.03
C LEU A 108 -3.54 9.40 10.17
N LEU A 109 -4.03 9.29 11.41
CA LEU A 109 -3.22 8.85 12.56
C LEU A 109 -2.58 7.49 12.30
N THR A 110 -3.37 6.53 11.79
CA THR A 110 -2.88 5.19 11.46
C THR A 110 -1.82 5.24 10.36
N ALA A 111 -2.03 6.07 9.32
CA ALA A 111 -1.08 6.26 8.24
C ALA A 111 0.23 6.91 8.72
N ILE A 112 0.15 7.87 9.65
CA ILE A 112 1.33 8.50 10.26
C ILE A 112 2.14 7.48 11.06
N ILE A 113 1.48 6.64 11.87
CA ILE A 113 2.15 5.58 12.64
C ILE A 113 2.82 4.58 11.70
N LEU A 114 2.10 4.11 10.67
CA LEU A 114 2.65 3.22 9.63
C LEU A 114 3.83 3.88 8.90
N GLY A 115 3.73 5.17 8.58
CA GLY A 115 4.80 5.94 7.93
C GLY A 115 6.04 6.04 8.80
N PHE A 116 5.87 6.28 10.11
CA PHE A 116 6.96 6.33 11.06
C PHE A 116 7.63 4.96 11.23
N MET A 117 6.84 3.89 11.29
CA MET A 117 7.37 2.51 11.33
C MET A 117 8.11 2.16 10.04
N ALA A 118 7.56 2.53 8.87
CA ALA A 118 8.19 2.31 7.58
C ALA A 118 9.51 3.08 7.44
N ALA A 119 9.54 4.35 7.87
CA ALA A 119 10.76 5.16 7.86
C ALA A 119 11.84 4.57 8.78
N ARG A 120 11.44 4.01 9.95
CA ARG A 120 12.36 3.30 10.83
C ARG A 120 12.87 1.98 10.24
N SER A 121 12.00 1.20 9.59
CA SER A 121 12.39 -0.09 8.99
C SER A 121 13.21 0.06 7.72
N SER A 122 13.13 1.22 7.05
CA SER A 122 13.85 1.51 5.80
C SER A 122 15.22 2.11 6.03
N ARG A 123 15.66 2.25 7.29
CA ARG A 123 17.08 2.54 7.56
C ARG A 123 17.89 1.42 6.92
N PRO A 124 18.74 1.72 5.91
CA PRO A 124 19.64 0.71 5.41
C PRO A 124 20.42 0.23 6.63
N VAL A 125 20.30 -1.06 6.94
CA VAL A 125 21.34 -1.71 7.73
C VAL A 125 22.58 -1.41 6.91
N GLU A 126 23.41 -0.48 7.37
CA GLU A 126 24.78 -0.40 6.90
C GLU A 126 25.25 -1.83 6.97
N GLN A 127 25.41 -2.46 5.80
CA GLN A 127 26.20 -3.66 5.68
C GLN A 127 27.57 -3.22 6.16
N SER A 128 27.77 -3.30 7.48
CA SER A 128 29.08 -3.38 8.09
C SER A 128 29.76 -4.40 7.22
N ALA A 129 30.68 -3.91 6.39
CA ALA A 129 31.31 -4.65 5.32
C ALA A 129 31.57 -6.03 5.89
N SER A 130 30.91 -7.04 5.31
CA SER A 130 30.99 -8.40 5.77
C SER A 130 32.47 -8.74 5.85
N LEU A 131 33.04 -8.61 7.05
CA LEU A 131 34.31 -9.15 7.50
C LEU A 131 34.12 -10.67 7.56
N LYS A 132 33.66 -11.27 6.45
CA LYS A 132 34.04 -12.64 6.17
C LYS A 132 35.56 -12.55 6.10
N PRO A 133 36.28 -13.23 7.01
CA PRO A 133 37.72 -13.36 6.89
C PRO A 133 38.00 -13.77 5.45
N ALA A 134 38.98 -13.14 4.80
CA ALA A 134 39.35 -13.47 3.43
C ALA A 134 39.41 -14.99 3.31
N TYR A 135 38.59 -15.54 2.40
CA TYR A 135 38.56 -16.98 2.16
C TYR A 135 39.96 -17.37 1.72
N ASP A 136 40.70 -18.02 2.60
CA ASP A 136 42.03 -18.54 2.34
C ASP A 136 41.85 -19.96 1.78
N PRO A 137 41.98 -20.14 0.45
CA PRO A 137 41.81 -21.45 -0.18
C PRO A 137 42.81 -22.48 0.35
N ASP A 138 43.93 -22.03 0.92
CA ASP A 138 45.00 -22.89 1.42
C ASP A 138 44.74 -23.37 2.86
N ALA A 139 43.81 -22.74 3.59
CA ALA A 139 43.45 -23.14 4.95
C ALA A 139 42.72 -24.49 5.01
N TYR A 140 42.19 -24.97 3.88
CA TYR A 140 41.46 -26.23 3.78
C TYR A 140 42.21 -27.31 2.97
N ASP A 141 43.39 -27.01 2.40
CA ASP A 141 44.21 -27.99 1.69
C ASP A 141 45.16 -28.77 2.64
N VAL A 142 44.57 -29.43 3.64
CA VAL A 142 45.35 -30.24 4.61
C VAL A 142 45.38 -31.73 4.25
N VAL A 143 44.72 -32.14 3.15
CA VAL A 143 44.45 -33.55 2.84
C VAL A 143 45.16 -34.05 1.57
N SER A 144 45.75 -33.16 0.77
CA SER A 144 46.44 -33.51 -0.49
C SER A 144 47.78 -34.27 -0.32
N ARG A 145 48.43 -34.18 0.85
CA ARG A 145 49.83 -34.63 1.02
C ARG A 145 50.04 -36.01 1.68
N ARG A 146 49.01 -36.83 1.82
CA ARG A 146 49.12 -38.22 2.28
C ARG A 146 48.63 -39.18 1.20
N GLY A 147 49.50 -39.48 0.23
CA GLY A 147 49.26 -40.48 -0.82
C GLY A 147 50.45 -40.54 -1.77
#